data_AF-A0A6G1RLL5-F1
#
_entry.id   AF-A0A6G1RLL5-F1
#
_cell.length_a   1.000
_cell.length_b   1.000
_cell.length_c   1.000
_cell.angle_alpha   90.00
_cell.angle_beta   90.00
_cell.angle_gamma   90.00
#
_symmetry.space_group_name_H-M   'P 1'
#
loop_
_entity.id
_entity.type
_entity.pdbx_description
1 polymer ?
#
loop_
_entity_poly.entity_id
_entity_poly.type
_entity_poly.pdbx_seq_one_letter_code
_entity_poly.pdbx_strand_id
1 'polypeptide(L)'
;NLGHTDSLKIAVPCLLQRITTQLQRMLVLCHFPKSLYDKFINFFQSIPLPCHCFGFSNCLNVVPWDHVLLTTVLKGQNITGQRTQKGRKVFLWEALPVIEARVEKLVDEMKHKEVVRYLRAVKCNDTKGLRDLRDKIPFYLCKTGDFLDAAHSLLFPVNSLACCTACRITPFQFEVYLKMFRTGSVPSGKDMLDPGPWIAVGSPLKDGVLIKQALKLLYSNVLLYRNPKCWSSLIMILGSSSFLEKSGHLHPLSLKEPPLDFQKGVLAASGGLLEELKAKVNVSLPPAIFSPHLHHEACLILAVQAVQQMLFCDLPYLTSFLEIALAFGNNFWALRLLLEHLSYEEHVLHGTVNLILKDLNRQKATMLKLWQNLGPQYVGEFLCLFLTCRHKKMQSIGLFTLNIITENLHMCPWAKHLCNFFHNAGLRHLPLGTAAHHEVSKFINIFENL
;
A
#
# COMPACT_ATOMS: atom_id res chain seq x y z
N ASN A 1 -24.09 27.83 28.91
CA ASN A 1 -23.99 28.96 29.86
C ASN A 1 -23.23 28.54 31.11
N LEU A 2 -21.89 28.48 31.03
CA LEU A 2 -21.05 28.42 32.22
C LEU A 2 -20.88 29.85 32.76
N GLY A 3 -20.83 30.04 34.08
CA GLY A 3 -20.57 31.34 34.70
C GLY A 3 -19.21 31.92 34.26
N HIS A 4 -19.03 33.24 34.39
CA HIS A 4 -17.85 33.97 33.89
C HIS A 4 -16.51 33.38 34.40
N THR A 5 -16.44 33.03 35.68
CA THR A 5 -15.27 32.42 36.32
C THR A 5 -14.96 31.01 35.82
N ASP A 6 -15.97 30.20 35.54
CA ASP A 6 -15.77 28.84 35.01
C ASP A 6 -15.41 28.86 33.52
N SER A 7 -15.91 29.84 32.77
CA SER A 7 -15.45 30.12 31.41
C SER A 7 -13.96 30.49 31.38
N LEU A 8 -13.49 31.33 32.31
CA LEU A 8 -12.07 31.72 32.39
C LEU A 8 -11.14 30.54 32.76
N LYS A 9 -11.57 29.62 33.64
CA LYS A 9 -10.81 28.41 33.98
C LYS A 9 -10.58 27.48 32.79
N ILE A 10 -11.37 27.60 31.73
CA ILE A 10 -11.21 26.84 30.49
C ILE A 10 -10.42 27.69 29.46
N ALA A 11 -10.83 28.94 29.27
CA ALA A 11 -10.26 29.82 28.25
C ALA A 11 -8.77 30.13 28.49
N VAL A 12 -8.35 30.35 29.74
CA VAL A 12 -6.97 30.73 30.07
C VAL A 12 -5.98 29.59 29.81
N PRO A 13 -6.19 28.33 30.26
CA PRO A 13 -5.37 27.20 29.85
C PRO A 13 -5.32 26.98 28.34
N CYS A 14 -6.45 27.12 27.64
CA CYS A 14 -6.47 26.99 26.18
C CYS A 14 -5.60 28.05 25.50
N LEU A 15 -5.65 29.31 25.97
CA LEU A 15 -4.79 30.38 25.48
C LEU A 15 -3.32 30.11 25.77
N LEU A 16 -2.97 29.72 27.01
CA LEU A 16 -1.60 29.37 27.38
C LEU A 16 -1.08 28.18 26.58
N GLN A 17 -1.90 27.17 26.32
CA GLN A 17 -1.52 26.04 25.46
C GLN A 17 -1.15 26.52 24.06
N ARG A 18 -1.96 27.41 23.46
CA ARG A 18 -1.68 27.98 22.13
C ARG A 18 -0.38 28.79 22.12
N ILE A 19 -0.20 29.66 23.11
CA ILE A 19 1.02 30.50 23.24
C ILE A 19 2.25 29.61 23.42
N THR A 20 2.22 28.68 24.37
CA THR A 20 3.37 27.82 24.68
C THR A 20 3.71 26.89 23.53
N THR A 21 2.71 26.34 22.83
CA THR A 21 2.91 25.53 21.62
C THR A 21 3.64 26.33 20.54
N GLN A 22 3.21 27.57 20.29
CA GLN A 22 3.85 28.43 19.30
C GLN A 22 5.29 28.77 19.70
N LEU A 23 5.51 29.16 20.96
CA LEU A 23 6.84 29.48 21.48
C LEU A 23 7.77 28.27 21.43
N GLN A 24 7.31 27.09 21.87
CA GLN A 24 8.06 25.83 21.78
C GLN A 24 8.52 25.55 20.35
N ARG A 25 7.63 25.69 19.37
CA ARG A 25 7.97 25.50 17.96
C ARG A 25 9.01 26.52 17.49
N MET A 26 8.83 27.81 17.82
CA MET A 26 9.78 28.87 17.47
C MET A 26 11.18 28.60 18.05
N LEU A 27 11.26 28.15 19.32
CA LEU A 27 12.53 27.82 19.97
C LEU A 27 13.29 26.68 19.28
N VAL A 28 12.59 25.80 18.53
CA VAL A 28 13.18 24.70 17.78
C VAL A 28 13.54 25.11 16.34
N LEU A 29 12.61 25.79 15.66
CA LEU A 29 12.72 26.12 14.25
C LEU A 29 13.68 27.29 14.01
N CYS A 30 13.59 28.34 14.83
CA CYS A 30 14.37 29.57 14.67
C CYS A 30 15.79 29.45 15.26
N HIS A 31 16.72 30.21 14.68
CA HIS A 31 18.09 30.32 15.19
C HIS A 31 18.20 31.51 16.16
N PHE A 32 17.77 31.31 17.40
CA PHE A 32 17.97 32.31 18.45
C PHE A 32 19.38 32.23 19.05
N PRO A 33 20.06 33.36 19.28
CA PRO A 33 21.25 33.38 20.14
C PRO A 33 20.90 32.84 21.53
N LYS A 34 21.83 32.10 22.15
CA LYS A 34 21.62 31.50 23.49
C LYS A 34 21.17 32.52 24.54
N SER A 35 21.75 33.72 24.51
CA SER A 35 21.37 34.82 25.42
C SER A 35 19.91 35.26 25.26
N LEU A 36 19.35 35.20 24.05
CA LEU A 36 17.96 35.55 23.80
C LEU A 36 17.02 34.39 24.17
N TYR A 37 17.46 33.14 23.90
CA TYR A 37 16.77 31.93 24.34
C TYR A 37 16.55 31.92 25.86
N ASP A 38 17.61 32.15 26.63
CA ASP A 38 17.57 32.18 28.09
C ASP A 38 16.67 33.33 28.60
N LYS A 39 16.71 34.49 27.95
CA LYS A 39 15.83 35.63 28.26
C LYS A 39 14.35 35.29 28.06
N PHE A 40 13.98 34.60 26.97
CA PHE A 40 12.60 34.21 26.73
C PHE A 40 12.08 33.23 27.79
N ILE A 41 12.88 32.24 28.16
CA ILE A 41 12.52 31.28 29.21
C ILE A 41 12.34 31.99 30.55
N ASN A 42 13.32 32.82 30.95
CA ASN A 42 13.26 33.56 32.20
C ASN A 42 12.06 34.52 32.25
N PHE A 43 11.78 35.21 31.14
CA PHE A 43 10.61 36.07 31.03
C PHE A 43 9.31 35.27 31.24
N PHE A 44 9.15 34.15 30.55
CA PHE A 44 7.94 33.33 30.67
C PHE A 44 7.77 32.76 32.09
N GLN A 45 8.87 32.31 32.71
CA GLN A 45 8.87 31.81 34.10
C GLN A 45 8.57 32.89 35.14
N SER A 46 8.80 34.18 34.81
CA SER A 46 8.47 35.31 35.68
C SER A 46 6.98 35.69 35.67
N ILE A 47 6.20 35.19 34.71
CA ILE A 47 4.77 35.50 34.60
C ILE A 47 4.02 34.79 35.74
N PRO A 48 3.26 35.51 36.58
CA PRO A 48 2.46 34.88 37.61
C PRO A 48 1.32 34.09 36.97
N LEU A 49 1.35 32.76 37.12
CA LEU A 49 0.33 31.87 36.57
C LEU A 49 -0.73 31.53 37.63
N PRO A 50 -2.02 31.48 37.28
CA PRO A 50 -3.03 30.88 38.15
C PRO A 50 -2.73 29.41 38.46
N CYS A 51 -3.26 28.89 39.58
CA CYS A 51 -2.97 27.52 40.02
C CYS A 51 -3.32 26.44 38.99
N HIS A 52 -4.43 26.61 38.26
CA HIS A 52 -4.88 25.72 37.19
C HIS A 52 -4.02 25.81 35.91
N CYS A 53 -3.03 26.70 35.88
CA CYS A 53 -2.07 26.89 34.79
C CYS A 53 -0.62 26.56 35.19
N PHE A 54 -0.34 26.10 36.41
CA PHE A 54 1.03 25.80 36.86
C PHE A 54 1.74 24.73 36.04
N GLY A 55 0.99 23.85 35.36
CA GLY A 55 1.55 22.89 34.39
C GLY A 55 2.34 23.56 33.26
N PHE A 56 2.08 24.83 32.95
CA PHE A 56 2.77 25.58 31.91
C PHE A 56 4.12 26.15 32.33
N SER A 57 4.40 26.28 33.63
CA SER A 57 5.60 26.94 34.18
C SER A 57 6.92 26.49 33.53
N ASN A 58 7.03 25.20 33.22
CA ASN A 58 8.23 24.59 32.65
C ASN A 58 8.07 24.18 31.17
N CYS A 59 6.99 24.58 30.49
CA CYS A 59 6.73 24.16 29.12
C CYS A 59 7.79 24.68 28.13
N LEU A 60 8.45 25.80 28.42
CA LEU A 60 9.51 26.34 27.55
C LEU A 60 10.91 25.77 27.84
N ASN A 61 11.04 24.81 28.75
CA ASN A 61 12.30 24.09 28.99
C ASN A 61 12.57 23.08 27.86
N VAL A 62 12.65 23.58 26.63
CA VAL A 62 12.94 22.82 25.43
C VAL A 62 14.43 22.45 25.45
N VAL A 63 14.74 21.22 25.06
CA VAL A 63 16.12 20.75 24.97
C VAL A 63 16.81 21.52 23.82
N PRO A 64 17.96 22.17 23.99
CA PRO A 64 18.59 22.85 22.88
C PRO A 64 19.22 21.85 21.89
N TRP A 65 19.45 22.27 20.63
CA TRP A 65 20.01 21.40 19.59
C TRP A 65 21.42 20.86 19.90
N ASP A 66 22.20 21.58 20.71
CA ASP A 66 23.55 21.21 21.16
C ASP A 66 23.55 20.31 22.42
N HIS A 67 22.38 20.00 22.98
CA HIS A 67 22.29 19.14 24.15
C HIS A 67 22.89 17.76 23.90
N VAL A 68 23.75 17.29 24.80
CA VAL A 68 24.54 16.05 24.63
C VAL A 68 23.66 14.81 24.39
N LEU A 69 22.52 14.68 25.08
CA LEU A 69 21.65 13.52 24.89
C LEU A 69 20.95 13.54 23.52
N LEU A 70 20.56 14.73 23.05
CA LEU A 70 19.91 14.88 21.74
C LEU A 70 20.92 14.65 20.62
N THR A 71 22.09 15.28 20.70
CA THR A 71 23.16 15.14 19.69
C THR A 71 23.66 13.70 19.55
N THR A 72 23.81 12.96 20.66
CA THR A 72 24.18 11.53 20.62
C THR A 72 23.10 10.64 20.00
N VAL A 73 21.81 10.96 20.21
CA VAL A 73 20.69 10.31 19.50
C VAL A 73 20.74 10.59 18.01
N LEU A 74 20.85 11.87 17.60
CA LEU A 74 20.87 12.26 16.19
C LEU A 74 22.07 11.65 15.44
N LYS A 75 23.23 11.56 16.09
CA LYS A 75 24.43 10.89 15.56
C LYS A 75 24.34 9.36 15.54
N GLY A 76 23.29 8.77 16.12
CA GLY A 76 23.10 7.31 16.21
C GLY A 76 23.96 6.60 17.26
N GLN A 77 24.66 7.36 18.12
CA GLN A 77 25.48 6.83 19.21
C GLN A 77 24.63 6.37 20.41
N ASN A 78 23.42 6.93 20.55
CA ASN A 78 22.46 6.53 21.57
C ASN A 78 21.11 6.17 20.95
N ILE A 79 20.90 4.89 20.65
CA ILE A 79 19.66 4.39 20.04
C ILE A 79 18.46 4.35 21.00
N THR A 80 18.72 4.42 22.31
CA THR A 80 17.67 4.29 23.35
C THR A 80 17.14 5.63 23.84
N GLY A 81 17.86 6.73 23.58
CA GLY A 81 17.57 8.03 24.17
C GLY A 81 17.75 8.06 25.69
N GLN A 82 18.49 7.11 26.27
CA GLN A 82 18.70 6.99 27.71
C GLN A 82 20.15 7.27 28.09
N ARG A 83 20.38 7.98 29.19
CA ARG A 83 21.70 8.13 29.81
C ARG A 83 21.59 7.99 31.32
N THR A 84 22.58 7.39 31.96
CA THR A 84 22.69 7.39 33.42
C THR A 84 23.46 8.63 33.88
N GLN A 85 22.86 9.44 34.74
CA GLN A 85 23.47 10.62 35.34
C GLN A 85 23.37 10.52 36.86
N LYS A 86 24.51 10.53 37.56
CA LYS A 86 24.58 10.40 39.02
C LYS A 86 23.74 9.22 39.57
N GLY A 87 23.83 8.07 38.92
CA GLY A 87 23.08 6.85 39.28
C GLY A 87 21.60 6.81 38.85
N ARG A 88 21.03 7.90 38.32
CA ARG A 88 19.63 7.95 37.84
C ARG A 88 19.54 7.85 36.32
N LYS A 89 18.55 7.10 35.82
CA LYS A 89 18.24 7.02 34.38
C LYS A 89 17.51 8.27 33.94
N VAL A 90 18.06 8.97 32.94
CA VAL A 90 17.46 10.12 32.29
C VAL A 90 17.10 9.73 30.86
N PHE A 91 15.90 10.12 30.41
CA PHE A 91 15.40 9.85 29.06
C PHE A 91 15.27 11.15 28.27
N LEU A 92 15.44 11.08 26.95
CA LEU A 92 15.10 12.16 26.03
C LEU A 92 13.58 12.30 25.98
N TRP A 93 13.04 13.21 26.79
CA TRP A 93 11.62 13.48 26.90
C TRP A 93 11.31 14.87 26.36
N GLU A 94 10.38 14.96 25.43
CA GLU A 94 9.98 16.24 24.83
C GLU A 94 8.45 16.33 24.66
N ALA A 95 7.93 17.56 24.66
CA ALA A 95 6.53 17.82 24.37
C ALA A 95 6.25 17.61 22.87
N LEU A 96 5.04 17.18 22.52
CA LEU A 96 4.70 16.87 21.12
C LEU A 96 4.99 18.03 20.15
N PRO A 97 4.67 19.31 20.43
CA PRO A 97 4.98 20.41 19.52
C PRO A 97 6.47 20.59 19.23
N VAL A 98 7.33 20.25 20.19
CA VAL A 98 8.79 20.27 20.03
C VAL A 98 9.21 19.13 19.10
N ILE A 99 8.66 17.94 19.30
CA ILE A 99 8.93 16.76 18.45
C ILE A 99 8.52 17.05 17.00
N GLU A 100 7.32 17.59 16.79
CA GLU A 100 6.83 17.99 15.47
C GLU A 100 7.75 19.02 14.80
N ALA A 101 8.14 20.08 15.52
CA ALA A 101 9.06 21.09 15.00
C ALA A 101 10.44 20.53 14.67
N ARG A 102 10.95 19.57 15.46
CA ARG A 102 12.24 18.90 15.15
C ARG A 102 12.15 18.05 13.90
N VAL A 103 11.07 17.28 13.78
CA VAL A 103 10.83 16.45 12.58
C VAL A 103 10.72 17.34 11.36
N GLU A 104 9.94 18.42 11.43
CA GLU A 104 9.79 19.41 10.37
C GLU A 104 11.15 19.98 9.94
N LYS A 105 11.95 20.50 10.87
CA LYS A 105 13.27 21.04 10.56
C LYS A 105 14.20 20.02 9.92
N LEU A 106 14.26 18.81 10.48
CA LEU A 106 15.12 17.75 9.94
C LEU A 106 14.64 17.25 8.57
N VAL A 107 13.34 17.21 8.32
CA VAL A 107 12.77 16.88 7.00
C VAL A 107 13.11 17.97 5.97
N ASP A 108 13.01 19.24 6.36
CA ASP A 108 13.34 20.38 5.49
C ASP A 108 14.83 20.42 5.14
N GLU A 109 15.69 19.98 6.07
CA GLU A 109 17.13 19.80 5.86
C GLU A 109 17.48 18.46 5.17
N MET A 110 16.50 17.67 4.74
CA MET A 110 16.67 16.33 4.14
C MET A 110 17.43 15.31 5.02
N LYS A 111 17.47 15.52 6.33
CA LYS A 111 18.13 14.69 7.35
C LYS A 111 17.23 13.55 7.82
N HIS A 112 16.75 12.73 6.88
CA HIS A 112 15.77 11.68 7.17
C HIS A 112 16.31 10.58 8.10
N LYS A 113 17.62 10.28 8.07
CA LYS A 113 18.24 9.29 8.98
C LYS A 113 18.16 9.78 10.45
N GLU A 114 18.41 11.06 10.67
CA GLU A 114 18.32 11.72 11.95
C GLU A 114 16.88 11.74 12.48
N VAL A 115 15.89 11.97 11.60
CA VAL A 115 14.46 11.86 11.96
C VAL A 115 14.14 10.46 12.49
N VAL A 116 14.57 9.41 11.78
CA VAL A 116 14.33 8.03 12.20
C VAL A 116 14.97 7.74 13.56
N ARG A 117 16.23 8.12 13.76
CA ARG A 117 16.95 7.93 15.04
C ARG A 117 16.24 8.65 16.19
N TYR A 118 15.84 9.89 15.94
CA TYR A 118 15.15 10.73 16.91
C TYR A 118 13.79 10.14 17.30
N LEU A 119 12.93 9.81 16.33
CA LEU A 119 11.58 9.28 16.58
C LEU A 119 11.61 7.91 17.28
N ARG A 120 12.63 7.09 17.02
CA ARG A 120 12.85 5.83 17.75
C ARG A 120 13.20 6.10 19.21
N ALA A 121 14.03 7.10 19.51
CA ALA A 121 14.56 7.34 20.86
C ALA A 121 13.69 8.23 21.77
N VAL A 122 13.02 9.24 21.21
CA VAL A 122 12.31 10.26 21.99
C VAL A 122 11.07 9.68 22.69
N LYS A 123 10.78 10.19 23.90
CA LYS A 123 9.56 9.90 24.67
C LYS A 123 8.70 11.15 24.79
N CYS A 124 7.39 10.95 24.87
CA CYS A 124 6.40 12.01 24.97
C CYS A 124 5.25 11.55 25.87
N ASN A 125 4.60 12.50 26.55
CA ASN A 125 3.35 12.24 27.29
C ASN A 125 2.18 11.98 26.33
N ASP A 126 2.17 12.62 25.16
CA ASP A 126 1.19 12.34 24.11
C ASP A 126 1.63 11.10 23.31
N THR A 127 1.19 9.94 23.78
CA THR A 127 1.52 8.65 23.16
C THR A 127 0.85 8.48 21.79
N LYS A 128 -0.30 9.14 21.56
CA LYS A 128 -1.03 9.08 20.29
C LYS A 128 -0.30 9.89 19.23
N GLY A 129 -0.03 11.17 19.49
CA GLY A 129 0.69 12.03 18.56
C GLY A 129 2.09 11.50 18.23
N LEU A 130 2.82 11.01 19.24
CA LEU A 130 4.12 10.39 19.00
C LEU A 130 4.02 9.10 18.16
N ARG A 131 2.99 8.28 18.35
CA ARG A 131 2.76 7.10 17.51
C ARG A 131 2.49 7.49 16.06
N ASP A 132 1.67 8.51 15.83
CA ASP A 132 1.32 8.97 14.48
C ASP A 132 2.57 9.51 13.75
N LEU A 133 3.52 10.13 14.47
CA LEU A 133 4.84 10.49 13.93
C LEU A 133 5.72 9.25 13.68
N ARG A 134 5.76 8.29 14.60
CA ARG A 134 6.54 7.04 14.45
C ARG A 134 6.04 6.17 13.30
N ASP A 135 4.75 6.21 12.97
CA ASP A 135 4.19 5.52 11.81
C ASP A 135 4.74 6.06 10.47
N LYS A 136 5.40 7.23 10.47
CA LYS A 136 6.15 7.76 9.31
C LYS A 136 7.60 7.25 9.22
N ILE A 137 8.12 6.53 10.23
CA ILE A 137 9.49 5.98 10.21
C ILE A 137 9.77 5.15 8.94
N PRO A 138 8.90 4.22 8.50
CA PRO A 138 9.16 3.45 7.28
C PRO A 138 9.26 4.33 6.04
N PHE A 139 8.50 5.43 5.97
CA PHE A 139 8.60 6.38 4.86
C PHE A 139 9.95 7.10 4.85
N TYR A 140 10.44 7.56 6.00
CA TYR A 140 11.75 8.20 6.10
C TYR A 140 12.91 7.21 5.82
N LEU A 141 12.76 5.93 6.16
CA LEU A 141 13.71 4.89 5.77
C LEU A 141 13.75 4.72 4.24
N CYS A 142 12.59 4.64 3.58
CA CYS A 142 12.52 4.64 2.11
C CYS A 142 13.21 5.86 1.50
N LYS A 143 12.99 7.06 2.05
CA LYS A 143 13.64 8.31 1.61
C LYS A 143 15.17 8.26 1.65
N THR A 144 15.73 7.40 2.52
CA THR A 144 17.18 7.20 2.64
C THR A 144 17.73 6.06 1.78
N GLY A 145 16.87 5.41 0.99
CA GLY A 145 17.20 4.23 0.18
C GLY A 145 17.23 2.91 0.96
N ASP A 146 16.86 2.91 2.25
CA ASP A 146 16.89 1.73 3.10
C ASP A 146 15.53 1.01 3.11
N PHE A 147 15.22 0.37 1.97
CA PHE A 147 13.93 -0.29 1.75
C PHE A 147 13.73 -1.55 2.59
N LEU A 148 14.83 -2.25 2.94
CA LEU A 148 14.75 -3.46 3.73
C LEU A 148 14.36 -3.10 5.17
N ASP A 149 15.05 -2.16 5.81
CA ASP A 149 14.68 -1.70 7.15
C ASP A 149 13.32 -1.01 7.16
N ALA A 150 12.92 -0.32 6.09
CA ALA A 150 11.58 0.22 5.95
C ALA A 150 10.51 -0.88 6.01
N ALA A 151 10.66 -1.94 5.21
CA ALA A 151 9.75 -3.08 5.21
C ALA A 151 9.69 -3.79 6.56
N HIS A 152 10.85 -3.98 7.22
CA HIS A 152 10.89 -4.49 8.58
C HIS A 152 10.18 -3.56 9.57
N SER A 153 10.44 -2.25 9.52
CA SER A 153 9.84 -1.27 10.43
C SER A 153 8.32 -1.17 10.29
N LEU A 154 7.72 -1.57 9.17
CA LEU A 154 6.27 -1.67 9.05
C LEU A 154 5.70 -2.81 9.92
N LEU A 155 6.39 -3.94 10.00
CA LEU A 155 5.91 -5.17 10.63
C LEU A 155 6.32 -5.32 12.09
N PHE A 156 7.35 -4.60 12.53
CA PHE A 156 7.82 -4.63 13.92
C PHE A 156 7.36 -3.39 14.70
N PRO A 157 6.78 -3.54 15.89
CA PRO A 157 6.37 -2.40 16.71
C PRO A 157 7.61 -1.62 17.20
N VAL A 158 7.57 -0.30 17.02
CA VAL A 158 8.58 0.61 17.57
C VAL A 158 8.30 0.84 19.05
N ASN A 159 9.15 0.34 19.95
CA ASN A 159 9.17 0.62 21.40
C ASN A 159 7.82 0.55 22.13
N SER A 160 7.56 -0.54 22.87
CA SER A 160 6.40 -0.74 23.77
C SER A 160 5.00 -0.52 23.16
N LEU A 161 4.88 -0.19 21.87
CA LEU A 161 3.62 -0.09 21.16
C LEU A 161 2.99 -1.48 21.03
N ALA A 162 1.69 -1.56 21.27
CA ALA A 162 0.95 -2.83 21.24
C ALA A 162 0.77 -3.42 19.82
N CYS A 163 0.89 -2.62 18.74
CA CYS A 163 0.74 -3.10 17.36
C CYS A 163 1.75 -2.39 16.42
N CYS A 164 2.24 -3.12 15.42
CA CYS A 164 3.10 -2.60 14.36
C CYS A 164 2.41 -1.54 13.48
N THR A 165 3.19 -0.82 12.67
CA THR A 165 2.66 0.21 11.76
C THR A 165 1.76 -0.40 10.68
N ALA A 166 2.05 -1.63 10.23
CA ALA A 166 1.24 -2.34 9.23
C ALA A 166 -0.24 -2.48 9.64
N CYS A 167 -0.53 -2.58 10.95
CA CYS A 167 -1.91 -2.63 11.46
C CYS A 167 -2.73 -1.36 11.14
N ARG A 168 -2.07 -0.26 10.78
CA ARG A 168 -2.67 1.08 10.65
C ARG A 168 -2.49 1.73 9.29
N ILE A 169 -1.74 1.11 8.37
CA ILE A 169 -1.59 1.67 7.02
C ILE A 169 -2.91 1.56 6.24
N THR A 170 -3.15 2.54 5.37
CA THR A 170 -4.31 2.56 4.46
C THR A 170 -4.02 1.80 3.15
N PRO A 171 -5.05 1.42 2.38
CA PRO A 171 -4.87 0.84 1.05
C PRO A 171 -3.99 1.68 0.11
N PHE A 172 -4.11 3.01 0.19
CA PHE A 172 -3.26 3.92 -0.58
C PHE A 172 -1.79 3.84 -0.13
N GLN A 173 -1.53 3.89 1.18
CA GLN A 173 -0.17 3.77 1.69
C GLN A 173 0.45 2.41 1.36
N PHE A 174 -0.34 1.33 1.39
CA PHE A 174 0.09 0.00 0.98
C PHE A 174 0.60 -0.01 -0.47
N GLU A 175 -0.19 0.53 -1.41
CA GLU A 175 0.20 0.67 -2.83
C GLU A 175 1.51 1.47 -2.98
N VAL A 176 1.61 2.63 -2.31
CA VAL A 176 2.80 3.50 -2.39
C VAL A 176 4.04 2.78 -1.83
N TYR A 177 3.94 2.08 -0.69
CA TYR A 177 5.05 1.29 -0.14
C TYR A 177 5.51 0.19 -1.08
N LEU A 178 4.59 -0.60 -1.64
CA LEU A 178 4.94 -1.64 -2.60
C LEU A 178 5.62 -1.06 -3.84
N LYS A 179 5.14 0.09 -4.34
CA LYS A 179 5.76 0.79 -5.46
C LYS A 179 7.18 1.26 -5.13
N MET A 180 7.40 1.84 -3.94
CA MET A 180 8.73 2.21 -3.47
C MET A 180 9.67 0.99 -3.40
N PHE A 181 9.20 -0.11 -2.81
CA PHE A 181 9.98 -1.34 -2.68
C PHE A 181 10.31 -1.99 -4.03
N ARG A 182 9.38 -1.96 -4.99
CA ARG A 182 9.56 -2.53 -6.33
C ARG A 182 10.54 -1.75 -7.20
N THR A 183 10.62 -0.43 -7.00
CA THR A 183 11.29 0.47 -7.96
C THR A 183 12.53 1.15 -7.40
N GLY A 184 12.78 1.05 -6.09
CA GLY A 184 13.89 1.76 -5.45
C GLY A 184 13.73 3.29 -5.51
N SER A 185 12.51 3.75 -5.82
CA SER A 185 12.16 5.16 -6.03
C SER A 185 11.17 5.62 -4.97
N VAL A 186 11.20 6.92 -4.65
CA VAL A 186 10.32 7.54 -3.66
C VAL A 186 9.73 8.83 -4.21
N PRO A 187 8.52 9.23 -3.77
CA PRO A 187 8.00 10.57 -4.03
C PRO A 187 8.97 11.63 -3.49
N SER A 188 9.21 12.75 -4.18
CA SER A 188 10.11 13.80 -3.69
C SER A 188 9.48 14.66 -2.60
N GLY A 189 8.15 14.73 -2.52
CA GLY A 189 7.41 15.51 -1.53
C GLY A 189 7.61 15.03 -0.09
N LYS A 190 7.16 15.84 0.88
CA LYS A 190 7.46 15.63 2.31
C LYS A 190 6.61 14.52 2.94
N ASP A 191 5.51 14.14 2.31
CA ASP A 191 4.64 13.05 2.73
C ASP A 191 4.08 12.28 1.52
N MET A 192 3.22 11.29 1.79
CA MET A 192 2.62 10.45 0.74
C MET A 192 1.40 11.07 0.06
N LEU A 193 0.79 12.10 0.66
CA LEU A 193 -0.42 12.75 0.15
C LEU A 193 -0.07 13.88 -0.83
N ASP A 194 1.06 14.52 -0.64
CA ASP A 194 1.69 15.43 -1.59
C ASP A 194 3.00 14.79 -2.12
N PRO A 195 2.91 13.84 -3.06
CA PRO A 195 4.05 13.02 -3.43
C PRO A 195 5.12 13.77 -4.24
N GLY A 196 4.76 14.83 -4.97
CA GLY A 196 5.65 15.40 -5.99
C GLY A 196 6.12 14.35 -7.02
N PRO A 197 7.15 14.66 -7.84
CA PRO A 197 7.74 13.70 -8.77
C PRO A 197 8.44 12.53 -8.06
N TRP A 198 8.45 11.36 -8.69
CA TRP A 198 9.20 10.20 -8.19
C TRP A 198 10.68 10.30 -8.55
N ILE A 199 11.54 9.99 -7.58
CA ILE A 199 13.01 10.03 -7.68
C ILE A 199 13.63 8.70 -7.22
N ALA A 200 14.64 8.22 -7.94
CA ALA A 200 15.39 7.03 -7.53
C ALA A 200 16.33 7.37 -6.37
N VAL A 201 16.34 6.55 -5.31
CA VAL A 201 17.15 6.80 -4.09
C VAL A 201 17.94 5.57 -3.62
N GLY A 202 17.68 4.38 -4.16
CA GLY A 202 18.41 3.17 -3.81
C GLY A 202 18.03 1.97 -4.67
N SER A 203 18.55 0.80 -4.32
CA SER A 203 18.23 -0.45 -5.01
C SER A 203 16.87 -1.00 -4.56
N PRO A 204 16.01 -1.45 -5.50
CA PRO A 204 14.75 -2.12 -5.15
C PRO A 204 14.95 -3.36 -4.26
N LEU A 205 13.88 -3.76 -3.57
CA LEU A 205 13.83 -5.07 -2.92
C LEU A 205 13.83 -6.18 -3.97
N LYS A 206 14.50 -7.30 -3.66
CA LYS A 206 14.38 -8.53 -4.45
C LYS A 206 12.95 -9.04 -4.42
N ASP A 207 12.46 -9.58 -5.52
CA ASP A 207 11.06 -9.97 -5.72
C ASP A 207 10.52 -10.94 -4.66
N GLY A 208 11.32 -11.95 -4.30
CA GLY A 208 10.96 -12.87 -3.22
C GLY A 208 10.82 -12.17 -1.86
N VAL A 209 11.65 -11.16 -1.58
CA VAL A 209 11.49 -10.35 -0.36
C VAL A 209 10.24 -9.47 -0.49
N LEU A 210 10.04 -8.82 -1.64
CA LEU A 210 8.89 -7.95 -1.88
C LEU A 210 7.56 -8.69 -1.66
N ILE A 211 7.34 -9.84 -2.31
CA ILE A 211 6.09 -10.59 -2.18
C ILE A 211 5.89 -11.09 -0.75
N LYS A 212 6.94 -11.57 -0.09
CA LYS A 212 6.91 -11.98 1.31
C LYS A 212 6.45 -10.83 2.21
N GLN A 213 7.02 -9.64 2.05
CA GLN A 213 6.65 -8.49 2.87
C GLN A 213 5.24 -8.00 2.54
N ALA A 214 4.85 -7.95 1.27
CA ALA A 214 3.52 -7.57 0.84
C ALA A 214 2.43 -8.45 1.45
N LEU A 215 2.61 -9.78 1.41
CA LEU A 215 1.67 -10.73 2.01
C LEU A 215 1.61 -10.56 3.53
N LYS A 216 2.75 -10.39 4.21
CA LYS A 216 2.78 -10.10 5.66
C LYS A 216 2.04 -8.82 6.02
N LEU A 217 2.12 -7.78 5.20
CA LEU A 217 1.37 -6.53 5.40
C LEU A 217 -0.14 -6.78 5.27
N LEU A 218 -0.58 -7.51 4.24
CA LEU A 218 -1.99 -7.89 4.06
C LEU A 218 -2.50 -8.69 5.27
N TYR A 219 -1.79 -9.73 5.70
CA TYR A 219 -2.19 -10.54 6.86
C TYR A 219 -2.17 -9.79 8.19
N SER A 220 -1.42 -8.69 8.29
CA SER A 220 -1.34 -7.88 9.51
C SER A 220 -2.50 -6.89 9.66
N ASN A 221 -3.31 -6.69 8.61
CA ASN A 221 -4.38 -5.70 8.59
C ASN A 221 -5.59 -6.21 7.78
N VAL A 222 -6.65 -6.58 8.49
CA VAL A 222 -7.89 -7.12 7.89
C VAL A 222 -8.54 -6.17 6.88
N LEU A 223 -8.38 -4.85 7.07
CA LEU A 223 -8.91 -3.86 6.15
C LEU A 223 -8.15 -3.83 4.82
N LEU A 224 -6.85 -4.17 4.82
CA LEU A 224 -6.09 -4.35 3.57
C LEU A 224 -6.44 -5.70 2.95
N TYR A 225 -6.46 -6.77 3.76
CA TYR A 225 -6.72 -8.14 3.32
C TYR A 225 -8.08 -8.27 2.61
N ARG A 226 -9.12 -7.58 3.09
CA ARG A 226 -10.46 -7.63 2.48
C ARG A 226 -10.68 -6.58 1.39
N ASN A 227 -9.68 -5.76 1.07
CA ASN A 227 -9.82 -4.69 0.09
C ASN A 227 -9.32 -5.14 -1.28
N PRO A 228 -10.18 -5.15 -2.32
CA PRO A 228 -9.79 -5.61 -3.66
C PRO A 228 -8.68 -4.76 -4.27
N LYS A 229 -8.61 -3.46 -3.94
CA LYS A 229 -7.56 -2.57 -4.40
C LYS A 229 -6.18 -2.98 -3.90
N CYS A 230 -6.08 -3.54 -2.69
CA CYS A 230 -4.78 -3.98 -2.18
C CYS A 230 -4.27 -5.20 -2.96
N TRP A 231 -5.15 -6.15 -3.29
CA TRP A 231 -4.80 -7.30 -4.13
C TRP A 231 -4.50 -6.89 -5.57
N SER A 232 -5.29 -5.98 -6.15
CA SER A 232 -5.04 -5.44 -7.49
C SER A 232 -3.69 -4.71 -7.55
N SER A 233 -3.37 -3.87 -6.56
CA SER A 233 -2.06 -3.22 -6.44
C SER A 233 -0.92 -4.22 -6.33
N LEU A 234 -1.06 -5.28 -5.52
CA LEU A 234 -0.04 -6.32 -5.41
C LEU A 234 0.22 -7.00 -6.76
N ILE A 235 -0.84 -7.45 -7.44
CA ILE A 235 -0.73 -8.13 -8.74
C ILE A 235 -0.10 -7.19 -9.78
N MET A 236 -0.59 -5.95 -9.90
CA MET A 236 -0.06 -4.97 -10.84
C MET A 236 1.43 -4.70 -10.60
N ILE A 237 1.85 -4.55 -9.35
CA ILE A 237 3.24 -4.25 -8.99
C ILE A 237 4.17 -5.43 -9.31
N LEU A 238 3.72 -6.67 -9.02
CA LEU A 238 4.48 -7.88 -9.38
C LEU A 238 4.53 -8.11 -10.89
N GLY A 239 3.46 -7.75 -11.59
CA GLY A 239 3.33 -7.83 -13.05
C GLY A 239 3.88 -6.60 -13.80
N SER A 240 4.62 -5.72 -13.14
CA SER A 240 5.21 -4.51 -13.75
C SER A 240 6.73 -4.51 -13.63
N SER A 241 7.43 -3.76 -14.49
CA SER A 241 8.89 -3.60 -14.41
C SER A 241 9.30 -2.83 -13.14
N SER A 242 10.59 -2.90 -12.80
CA SER A 242 11.15 -2.08 -11.72
C SER A 242 11.36 -0.61 -12.12
N PHE A 243 11.08 -0.25 -13.38
CA PHE A 243 11.20 1.12 -13.86
C PHE A 243 9.91 1.89 -13.58
N LEU A 244 10.08 3.11 -13.06
CA LEU A 244 8.99 3.99 -12.69
C LEU A 244 9.14 5.35 -13.38
N GLU A 245 8.10 5.81 -14.04
CA GLU A 245 8.07 7.15 -14.61
C GLU A 245 8.07 8.22 -13.51
N LYS A 246 8.49 9.44 -13.84
CA LYS A 246 8.42 10.60 -12.91
C LYS A 246 6.99 10.89 -12.42
N SER A 247 6.00 10.55 -13.25
CA SER A 247 4.55 10.60 -12.97
C SER A 247 4.10 9.60 -11.90
N GLY A 248 4.92 8.59 -11.61
CA GLY A 248 4.57 7.47 -10.75
C GLY A 248 3.84 6.33 -11.47
N HIS A 249 3.79 6.32 -12.81
CA HIS A 249 3.25 5.19 -13.58
C HIS A 249 4.28 4.06 -13.71
N LEU A 250 3.80 2.83 -13.51
CA LEU A 250 4.56 1.59 -13.70
C LEU A 250 4.33 1.06 -15.11
N HIS A 251 5.36 0.46 -15.71
CA HIS A 251 5.21 -0.21 -16.99
C HIS A 251 4.84 -1.68 -16.78
N PRO A 252 3.67 -2.13 -17.28
CA PRO A 252 3.28 -3.53 -17.17
C PRO A 252 4.21 -4.43 -17.99
N LEU A 253 4.47 -5.62 -17.48
CA LEU A 253 5.18 -6.70 -18.17
C LEU A 253 4.16 -7.65 -18.79
N SER A 254 4.44 -8.07 -20.03
CA SER A 254 3.76 -9.18 -20.68
C SER A 254 4.64 -10.43 -20.56
N LEU A 255 4.47 -11.17 -19.47
CA LEU A 255 5.26 -12.38 -19.19
C LEU A 255 4.74 -13.54 -20.04
N LYS A 256 5.66 -14.36 -20.54
CA LYS A 256 5.29 -15.60 -21.23
C LYS A 256 4.80 -16.60 -20.19
N GLU A 257 3.83 -17.41 -20.59
CA GLU A 257 3.34 -18.48 -19.72
C GLU A 257 4.49 -19.47 -19.40
N PRO A 258 4.77 -19.73 -18.11
CA PRO A 258 5.84 -20.67 -17.74
C PRO A 258 5.43 -22.13 -18.02
N PRO A 259 6.40 -23.06 -18.16
CA PRO A 259 6.10 -24.48 -18.38
C PRO A 259 5.22 -25.09 -17.29
N LEU A 260 4.37 -26.06 -17.66
CA LEU A 260 3.39 -26.67 -16.74
C LEU A 260 4.04 -27.31 -15.50
N ASP A 261 5.19 -27.96 -15.65
CA ASP A 261 5.89 -28.58 -14.52
C ASP A 261 6.42 -27.54 -13.52
N PHE A 262 6.85 -26.38 -14.02
CA PHE A 262 7.22 -25.25 -13.19
C PHE A 262 6.00 -24.71 -12.43
N GLN A 263 4.87 -24.51 -13.12
CA GLN A 263 3.63 -24.07 -12.49
C GLN A 263 3.22 -25.01 -11.34
N LYS A 264 3.19 -26.33 -11.60
CA LYS A 264 2.90 -27.35 -10.58
C LYS A 264 3.86 -27.31 -9.39
N GLY A 265 5.16 -27.14 -9.66
CA GLY A 265 6.18 -27.05 -8.62
C GLY A 265 5.98 -25.84 -7.71
N VAL A 266 5.70 -24.67 -8.27
CA VAL A 266 5.41 -23.46 -7.49
C VAL A 266 4.11 -23.65 -6.69
N LEU A 267 3.05 -24.15 -7.33
CA LEU A 267 1.74 -24.37 -6.71
C LEU A 267 1.84 -25.30 -5.48
N ALA A 268 2.60 -26.38 -5.60
CA ALA A 268 2.79 -27.34 -4.52
C ALA A 268 3.50 -26.72 -3.30
N ALA A 269 4.46 -25.81 -3.52
CA ALA A 269 5.20 -25.19 -2.44
C ALA A 269 4.46 -24.03 -1.77
N SER A 270 3.67 -23.26 -2.52
CA SER A 270 3.03 -22.06 -2.00
C SER A 270 2.04 -22.32 -0.86
N GLY A 271 1.34 -23.45 -0.86
CA GLY A 271 0.33 -23.76 0.17
C GLY A 271 0.93 -23.68 1.59
N GLY A 272 2.03 -24.41 1.83
CA GLY A 272 2.75 -24.35 3.10
C GLY A 272 3.34 -22.95 3.38
N LEU A 273 3.90 -22.31 2.36
CA LEU A 273 4.50 -20.97 2.50
C LEU A 273 3.47 -19.91 2.93
N LEU A 274 2.27 -19.93 2.36
CA LEU A 274 1.21 -18.97 2.71
C LEU A 274 0.72 -19.17 4.14
N GLU A 275 0.55 -20.41 4.59
CA GLU A 275 0.17 -20.70 5.97
C GLU A 275 1.26 -20.25 6.97
N GLU A 276 2.54 -20.50 6.67
CA GLU A 276 3.64 -20.02 7.51
C GLU A 276 3.72 -18.48 7.55
N LEU A 277 3.44 -17.81 6.42
CA LEU A 277 3.41 -16.35 6.34
C LEU A 277 2.27 -15.77 7.16
N LYS A 278 1.09 -16.41 7.13
CA LYS A 278 -0.09 -16.03 7.92
C LYS A 278 0.14 -16.25 9.42
N ALA A 279 0.86 -17.31 9.79
CA ALA A 279 1.29 -17.59 11.16
C ALA A 279 2.38 -16.63 11.70
N LYS A 280 2.79 -15.62 10.90
CA LYS A 280 3.80 -14.60 11.24
C LYS A 280 5.20 -15.17 11.54
N VAL A 281 5.54 -16.33 10.99
CA VAL A 281 6.86 -16.97 11.15
C VAL A 281 7.90 -16.36 10.19
N ASN A 282 9.19 -16.55 10.50
CA ASN A 282 10.29 -16.23 9.61
C ASN A 282 10.37 -17.25 8.46
N VAL A 283 9.56 -17.03 7.41
CA VAL A 283 9.52 -17.88 6.21
C VAL A 283 10.67 -17.60 5.26
N SER A 284 11.41 -18.62 4.85
CA SER A 284 12.38 -18.52 3.73
C SER A 284 11.74 -19.04 2.44
N LEU A 285 11.79 -18.24 1.38
CA LEU A 285 11.31 -18.70 0.08
C LEU A 285 12.32 -19.69 -0.54
N PRO A 286 11.88 -20.85 -1.07
CA PRO A 286 12.77 -21.84 -1.66
C PRO A 286 13.53 -21.28 -2.87
N PRO A 287 14.87 -21.23 -2.84
CA PRO A 287 15.67 -20.62 -3.91
C PRO A 287 15.53 -21.35 -5.26
N ALA A 288 15.22 -22.65 -5.23
CA ALA A 288 14.97 -23.44 -6.44
C ALA A 288 13.72 -22.99 -7.22
N ILE A 289 12.71 -22.48 -6.50
CA ILE A 289 11.43 -22.04 -7.08
C ILE A 289 11.50 -20.58 -7.52
N PHE A 290 12.15 -19.75 -6.70
CA PHE A 290 12.37 -18.33 -6.99
C PHE A 290 13.71 -18.10 -7.70
N SER A 291 14.00 -18.95 -8.71
CA SER A 291 15.22 -18.88 -9.51
C SER A 291 15.27 -17.58 -10.35
N PRO A 292 16.46 -17.10 -10.75
CA PRO A 292 16.60 -15.83 -11.48
C PRO A 292 15.83 -15.76 -12.80
N HIS A 293 15.51 -16.89 -13.44
CA HIS A 293 14.94 -16.91 -14.79
C HIS A 293 13.41 -16.80 -14.84
N LEU A 294 12.71 -17.25 -13.79
CA LEU A 294 11.23 -17.28 -13.74
C LEU A 294 10.69 -16.69 -12.42
N HIS A 295 11.40 -15.74 -11.83
CA HIS A 295 11.07 -15.17 -10.53
C HIS A 295 9.79 -14.34 -10.54
N HIS A 296 9.49 -13.64 -11.64
CA HIS A 296 8.25 -12.87 -11.78
C HIS A 296 7.04 -13.79 -11.88
N GLU A 297 7.15 -14.84 -12.69
CA GLU A 297 6.13 -15.86 -12.88
C GLU A 297 5.87 -16.61 -11.57
N ALA A 298 6.92 -17.00 -10.84
CA ALA A 298 6.78 -17.60 -9.50
C ALA A 298 6.05 -16.66 -8.52
N CYS A 299 6.38 -15.37 -8.52
CA CYS A 299 5.69 -14.40 -7.66
C CYS A 299 4.21 -14.23 -8.04
N LEU A 300 3.88 -14.18 -9.34
CA LEU A 300 2.49 -14.12 -9.77
C LEU A 300 1.71 -15.38 -9.42
N ILE A 301 2.30 -16.58 -9.55
CA ILE A 301 1.65 -17.83 -9.13
C ILE A 301 1.40 -17.84 -7.62
N LEU A 302 2.37 -17.39 -6.81
CA LEU A 302 2.20 -17.26 -5.36
C LEU A 302 1.09 -16.23 -5.02
N ALA A 303 1.01 -15.11 -5.75
CA ALA A 303 -0.05 -14.13 -5.59
C ALA A 303 -1.43 -14.71 -5.99
N VAL A 304 -1.50 -15.51 -7.06
CA VAL A 304 -2.72 -16.24 -7.47
C VAL A 304 -3.22 -17.13 -6.33
N GLN A 305 -2.35 -17.93 -5.71
CA GLN A 305 -2.75 -18.79 -4.59
C GLN A 305 -3.13 -18.00 -3.33
N ALA A 306 -2.45 -16.89 -3.05
CA ALA A 306 -2.82 -16.00 -1.95
C ALA A 306 -4.22 -15.38 -2.15
N VAL A 307 -4.55 -14.98 -3.38
CA VAL A 307 -5.89 -14.49 -3.75
C VAL A 307 -6.92 -15.62 -3.63
N GLN A 308 -6.61 -16.84 -4.05
CA GLN A 308 -7.51 -17.99 -3.88
C GLN A 308 -7.84 -18.21 -2.40
N GLN A 309 -6.84 -18.25 -1.53
CA GLN A 309 -7.06 -18.36 -0.08
C GLN A 309 -7.95 -17.24 0.45
N MET A 310 -7.74 -15.99 0.00
CA MET A 310 -8.60 -14.86 0.37
C MET A 310 -10.03 -15.04 -0.10
N LEU A 311 -10.27 -15.55 -1.31
CA LEU A 311 -11.62 -15.83 -1.78
C LEU A 311 -12.27 -16.95 -0.97
N PHE A 312 -11.54 -18.01 -0.64
CA PHE A 312 -12.08 -19.11 0.18
C PHE A 312 -12.48 -18.64 1.58
N CYS A 313 -11.73 -17.72 2.20
CA CYS A 313 -11.99 -17.27 3.56
C CYS A 313 -12.92 -16.04 3.67
N ASP A 314 -12.83 -15.10 2.73
CA ASP A 314 -13.33 -13.74 2.92
C ASP A 314 -14.12 -13.18 1.71
N LEU A 315 -14.52 -14.01 0.75
CA LEU A 315 -15.35 -13.61 -0.39
C LEU A 315 -16.60 -12.78 -0.01
N PRO A 316 -17.36 -13.07 1.07
CA PRO A 316 -18.52 -12.26 1.44
C PRO A 316 -18.20 -10.79 1.75
N TYR A 317 -16.96 -10.48 2.10
CA TYR A 317 -16.51 -9.12 2.41
C TYR A 317 -15.90 -8.40 1.21
N LEU A 318 -15.66 -9.10 0.11
CA LEU A 318 -15.07 -8.54 -1.08
C LEU A 318 -16.08 -7.66 -1.83
N THR A 319 -15.71 -6.41 -2.11
CA THR A 319 -16.62 -5.45 -2.76
C THR A 319 -16.58 -5.51 -4.28
N SER A 320 -15.46 -5.95 -4.87
CA SER A 320 -15.26 -6.10 -6.31
C SER A 320 -14.25 -7.22 -6.58
N PHE A 321 -14.50 -8.02 -7.62
CA PHE A 321 -13.51 -8.96 -8.14
C PHE A 321 -12.99 -8.53 -9.51
N LEU A 322 -13.77 -7.77 -10.27
CA LEU A 322 -13.34 -7.27 -11.58
C LEU A 322 -12.04 -6.46 -11.48
N GLU A 323 -11.87 -5.68 -10.41
CA GLU A 323 -10.63 -4.93 -10.16
C GLU A 323 -9.40 -5.85 -10.01
N ILE A 324 -9.55 -6.99 -9.33
CA ILE A 324 -8.49 -8.00 -9.19
C ILE A 324 -8.22 -8.67 -10.54
N ALA A 325 -9.26 -9.01 -11.29
CA ALA A 325 -9.11 -9.65 -12.60
C ALA A 325 -8.36 -8.76 -13.61
N LEU A 326 -8.69 -7.47 -13.66
CA LEU A 326 -8.05 -6.50 -14.55
C LEU A 326 -6.59 -6.22 -14.18
N ALA A 327 -6.23 -6.38 -12.89
CA ALA A 327 -4.87 -6.16 -12.39
C ALA A 327 -3.82 -7.06 -13.03
N PHE A 328 -4.21 -8.24 -13.55
CA PHE A 328 -3.31 -9.14 -14.26
C PHE A 328 -2.82 -8.56 -15.60
N GLY A 329 -3.51 -7.56 -16.14
CA GLY A 329 -3.16 -6.94 -17.43
C GLY A 329 -3.08 -8.01 -18.53
N ASN A 330 -1.97 -8.03 -19.26
CA ASN A 330 -1.73 -9.00 -20.35
C ASN A 330 -1.30 -10.39 -19.85
N ASN A 331 -1.14 -10.60 -18.54
CA ASN A 331 -0.74 -11.90 -17.97
C ASN A 331 -1.97 -12.81 -17.79
N PHE A 332 -2.73 -13.00 -18.88
CA PHE A 332 -3.97 -13.80 -18.87
C PHE A 332 -3.75 -15.25 -18.45
N TRP A 333 -2.55 -15.81 -18.63
CA TRP A 333 -2.21 -17.14 -18.14
C TRP A 333 -2.33 -17.25 -16.61
N ALA A 334 -1.95 -16.19 -15.86
CA ALA A 334 -2.04 -16.17 -14.41
C ALA A 334 -3.49 -15.99 -13.95
N LEU A 335 -4.27 -15.16 -14.65
CA LEU A 335 -5.71 -15.06 -14.41
C LEU A 335 -6.42 -16.38 -14.72
N ARG A 336 -6.07 -17.06 -15.81
CA ARG A 336 -6.58 -18.40 -16.13
C ARG A 336 -6.29 -19.38 -15.01
N LEU A 337 -5.05 -19.40 -14.50
CA LEU A 337 -4.66 -20.24 -13.38
C LEU A 337 -5.52 -19.96 -12.13
N LEU A 338 -5.81 -18.69 -11.84
CA LEU A 338 -6.73 -18.31 -10.76
C LEU A 338 -8.12 -18.92 -10.99
N LEU A 339 -8.71 -18.68 -12.16
CA LEU A 339 -10.08 -19.10 -12.49
C LEU A 339 -10.26 -20.62 -12.55
N GLU A 340 -9.27 -21.36 -13.06
CA GLU A 340 -9.31 -22.83 -13.13
C GLU A 340 -9.42 -23.46 -11.75
N HIS A 341 -8.70 -22.94 -10.75
CA HIS A 341 -8.77 -23.48 -9.39
C HIS A 341 -10.07 -23.11 -8.67
N LEU A 342 -10.68 -21.96 -8.99
CA LEU A 342 -12.01 -21.62 -8.45
C LEU A 342 -13.09 -22.58 -8.96
N SER A 343 -12.88 -23.22 -10.11
CA SER A 343 -13.85 -24.14 -10.70
C SER A 343 -14.10 -25.41 -9.89
N TYR A 344 -13.22 -25.74 -8.93
CA TYR A 344 -13.38 -26.88 -8.04
C TYR A 344 -14.29 -26.58 -6.83
N GLU A 345 -14.58 -25.32 -6.54
CA GLU A 345 -15.35 -24.88 -5.37
C GLU A 345 -16.57 -24.05 -5.80
N GLU A 346 -17.70 -24.72 -5.98
CA GLU A 346 -18.90 -24.16 -6.63
C GLU A 346 -19.42 -22.88 -5.95
N HIS A 347 -19.38 -22.82 -4.61
CA HIS A 347 -19.86 -21.66 -3.86
C HIS A 347 -18.99 -20.42 -4.10
N VAL A 348 -17.67 -20.58 -4.10
CA VAL A 348 -16.72 -19.49 -4.40
C VAL A 348 -16.85 -19.08 -5.84
N LEU A 349 -16.90 -20.04 -6.76
CA LEU A 349 -17.08 -19.78 -8.17
C LEU A 349 -18.33 -18.93 -8.43
N HIS A 350 -19.47 -19.32 -7.85
CA HIS A 350 -20.72 -18.61 -8.02
C HIS A 350 -20.66 -17.19 -7.45
N GLY A 351 -20.10 -17.04 -6.24
CA GLY A 351 -19.92 -15.72 -5.62
C GLY A 351 -18.99 -14.82 -6.43
N THR A 352 -17.86 -15.33 -6.91
CA THR A 352 -16.91 -14.61 -7.77
C THR A 352 -17.55 -14.17 -9.08
N VAL A 353 -18.27 -15.07 -9.77
CA VAL A 353 -18.99 -14.71 -11.00
C VAL A 353 -20.02 -13.62 -10.75
N ASN A 354 -20.80 -13.73 -9.67
CA ASN A 354 -21.80 -12.71 -9.33
C ASN A 354 -21.17 -11.35 -9.03
N LEU A 355 -20.00 -11.31 -8.37
CA LEU A 355 -19.25 -10.07 -8.18
C LEU A 355 -18.81 -9.46 -9.51
N ILE A 356 -18.23 -10.25 -10.42
CA ILE A 356 -17.81 -9.75 -11.74
C ILE A 356 -18.98 -9.21 -12.54
N LEU A 357 -20.09 -9.94 -12.62
CA LEU A 357 -21.29 -9.50 -13.36
C LEU A 357 -21.87 -8.22 -12.75
N LYS A 358 -21.92 -8.12 -11.43
CA LYS A 358 -22.36 -6.92 -10.70
C LYS A 358 -21.44 -5.73 -10.98
N ASP A 359 -20.13 -5.94 -10.99
CA ASP A 359 -19.12 -4.92 -11.27
C ASP A 359 -19.25 -4.42 -12.71
N LEU A 360 -19.29 -5.34 -13.69
CA LEU A 360 -19.49 -5.02 -15.11
C LEU A 360 -20.78 -4.22 -15.32
N ASN A 361 -21.88 -4.62 -14.65
CA ASN A 361 -23.15 -3.93 -14.78
C ASN A 361 -23.12 -2.52 -14.18
N ARG A 362 -22.42 -2.32 -13.05
CA ARG A 362 -22.29 -1.02 -12.38
C ARG A 362 -21.30 -0.09 -13.09
N GLN A 363 -20.28 -0.64 -13.73
CA GLN A 363 -19.16 0.11 -14.29
C GLN A 363 -19.11 0.09 -15.83
N LYS A 364 -20.24 -0.17 -16.50
CA LYS A 364 -20.31 -0.30 -17.98
C LYS A 364 -19.55 0.81 -18.73
N ALA A 365 -19.83 2.06 -18.41
CA ALA A 365 -19.20 3.21 -19.07
C ALA A 365 -17.68 3.27 -18.86
N THR A 366 -17.22 2.99 -17.63
CA THR A 366 -15.79 2.91 -17.31
C THR A 366 -15.11 1.78 -18.06
N MET A 367 -15.75 0.62 -18.15
CA MET A 367 -15.23 -0.54 -18.87
C MET A 367 -15.14 -0.30 -20.38
N LEU A 368 -16.15 0.32 -20.99
CA LEU A 368 -16.12 0.68 -22.41
C LEU A 368 -14.96 1.63 -22.72
N LYS A 369 -14.72 2.64 -21.88
CA LYS A 369 -13.58 3.56 -22.02
C LYS A 369 -12.24 2.84 -21.82
N LEU A 370 -12.16 1.93 -20.86
CA LEU A 370 -10.96 1.12 -20.63
C LEU A 370 -10.65 0.23 -21.84
N TRP A 371 -11.65 -0.48 -22.36
CA TRP A 371 -11.50 -1.35 -23.53
C TRP A 371 -11.15 -0.57 -24.79
N GLN A 372 -11.66 0.65 -24.95
CA GLN A 372 -11.23 1.54 -26.03
C GLN A 372 -9.74 1.89 -25.92
N ASN A 373 -9.23 2.12 -24.72
CA ASN A 373 -7.80 2.41 -24.50
C ASN A 373 -6.90 1.18 -24.65
N LEU A 374 -7.36 0.01 -24.21
CA LEU A 374 -6.59 -1.25 -24.27
C LEU A 374 -6.63 -1.91 -25.66
N GLY A 375 -7.67 -1.63 -26.44
CA GLY A 375 -7.82 -2.07 -27.82
C GLY A 375 -8.37 -3.50 -27.99
N PRO A 376 -8.66 -3.88 -29.25
CA PRO A 376 -9.40 -5.11 -29.56
C PRO A 376 -8.63 -6.39 -29.20
N GLN A 377 -7.30 -6.39 -29.21
CA GLN A 377 -6.49 -7.57 -28.86
C GLN A 377 -6.72 -7.97 -27.39
N TYR A 378 -6.57 -7.01 -26.48
CA TYR A 378 -6.78 -7.25 -25.05
C TYR A 378 -8.21 -7.74 -24.76
N VAL A 379 -9.20 -7.07 -25.35
CA VAL A 379 -10.61 -7.42 -25.17
C VAL A 379 -10.91 -8.80 -25.75
N GLY A 380 -10.33 -9.14 -26.90
CA GLY A 380 -10.43 -10.45 -27.52
C GLY A 380 -9.88 -11.55 -26.62
N GLU A 381 -8.69 -11.36 -26.06
CA GLU A 381 -8.08 -12.31 -25.11
C GLU A 381 -8.92 -12.46 -23.83
N PHE A 382 -9.41 -11.35 -23.27
CA PHE A 382 -10.30 -11.35 -22.12
C PHE A 382 -11.60 -12.14 -22.40
N LEU A 383 -12.24 -11.88 -23.53
CA LEU A 383 -13.46 -12.61 -23.94
C LEU A 383 -13.17 -14.09 -24.17
N CYS A 384 -12.07 -14.41 -24.86
CA CYS A 384 -11.65 -15.78 -25.13
C CYS A 384 -11.44 -16.54 -23.82
N LEU A 385 -10.78 -15.94 -22.83
CA LEU A 385 -10.54 -16.54 -21.52
C LEU A 385 -11.86 -17.01 -20.87
N PHE A 386 -12.87 -16.14 -20.78
CA PHE A 386 -14.13 -16.51 -20.12
C PHE A 386 -15.00 -17.43 -20.98
N LEU A 387 -15.07 -17.21 -22.29
CA LEU A 387 -15.89 -18.03 -23.19
C LEU A 387 -15.36 -19.46 -23.30
N THR A 388 -14.04 -19.66 -23.26
CA THR A 388 -13.41 -21.00 -23.33
C THR A 388 -13.32 -21.71 -21.99
N CYS A 389 -13.72 -21.08 -20.88
CA CYS A 389 -13.80 -21.75 -19.58
C CYS A 389 -14.73 -22.97 -19.64
N ARG A 390 -14.31 -24.08 -19.03
CA ARG A 390 -15.12 -25.31 -18.96
C ARG A 390 -16.45 -25.12 -18.23
N HIS A 391 -16.47 -24.24 -17.22
CA HIS A 391 -17.64 -24.05 -16.37
C HIS A 391 -18.61 -23.02 -16.98
N LYS A 392 -19.85 -23.44 -17.25
CA LYS A 392 -20.91 -22.60 -17.86
C LYS A 392 -21.13 -21.28 -17.11
N LYS A 393 -21.04 -21.30 -15.77
CA LYS A 393 -21.18 -20.08 -14.97
C LYS A 393 -20.10 -19.04 -15.28
N MET A 394 -18.85 -19.45 -15.52
CA MET A 394 -17.78 -18.52 -15.92
C MET A 394 -18.00 -17.97 -17.32
N GLN A 395 -18.51 -18.79 -18.25
CA GLN A 395 -18.87 -18.34 -19.60
C GLN A 395 -19.88 -17.19 -19.59
N SER A 396 -20.77 -17.12 -18.58
CA SER A 396 -21.75 -16.03 -18.45
C SER A 396 -21.11 -14.63 -18.37
N ILE A 397 -19.86 -14.53 -17.88
CA ILE A 397 -19.11 -13.26 -17.86
C ILE A 397 -18.76 -12.83 -19.28
N GLY A 398 -18.26 -13.76 -20.10
CA GLY A 398 -17.94 -13.51 -21.50
C GLY A 398 -19.19 -13.10 -22.29
N LEU A 399 -20.30 -13.82 -22.08
CA LEU A 399 -21.58 -13.49 -22.73
C LEU A 399 -22.13 -12.12 -22.31
N PHE A 400 -22.07 -11.80 -21.02
CA PHE A 400 -22.51 -10.49 -20.54
C PHE A 400 -21.64 -9.36 -21.09
N THR A 401 -20.33 -9.60 -21.21
CA THR A 401 -19.38 -8.66 -21.82
C THR A 401 -19.69 -8.43 -23.30
N LEU A 402 -19.97 -9.48 -24.06
CA LEU A 402 -20.41 -9.37 -25.46
C LEU A 402 -21.67 -8.51 -25.58
N ASN A 403 -22.68 -8.76 -24.73
CA ASN A 403 -23.90 -7.96 -24.73
C ASN A 403 -23.65 -6.49 -24.45
N ILE A 404 -22.77 -6.15 -23.49
CA ILE A 404 -22.38 -4.76 -23.23
C ILE A 404 -21.78 -4.12 -24.49
N ILE A 405 -20.90 -4.83 -25.21
CA ILE A 405 -20.27 -4.32 -26.44
C ILE A 405 -21.33 -4.14 -27.54
N THR A 406 -22.20 -5.13 -27.75
CA THR A 406 -23.26 -5.09 -28.76
C THR A 406 -24.27 -3.98 -28.53
N GLU A 407 -24.66 -3.73 -27.27
CA GLU A 407 -25.56 -2.62 -26.93
C GLU A 407 -24.90 -1.24 -27.15
N ASN A 408 -23.56 -1.18 -27.19
CA ASN A 408 -22.79 0.06 -27.23
C ASN A 408 -21.80 0.12 -28.41
N LEU A 409 -22.18 -0.45 -29.56
CA LEU A 409 -21.32 -0.49 -30.76
C LEU A 409 -20.85 0.89 -31.23
N HIS A 410 -21.70 1.92 -31.07
CA HIS A 410 -21.36 3.30 -31.38
C HIS A 410 -20.15 3.83 -30.57
N MET A 411 -19.88 3.27 -29.39
CA MET A 411 -18.70 3.56 -28.56
C MET A 411 -17.53 2.61 -28.82
N CYS A 412 -17.74 1.55 -29.61
CA CYS A 412 -16.78 0.47 -29.84
C CYS A 412 -16.43 0.33 -31.33
N PRO A 413 -15.86 1.36 -31.99
CA PRO A 413 -15.48 1.26 -33.41
C PRO A 413 -14.42 0.17 -33.66
N TRP A 414 -13.71 -0.24 -32.60
CA TRP A 414 -12.73 -1.32 -32.61
C TRP A 414 -13.37 -2.72 -32.56
N ALA A 415 -14.65 -2.86 -32.21
CA ALA A 415 -15.29 -4.16 -32.01
C ALA A 415 -15.35 -5.01 -33.28
N LYS A 416 -15.35 -4.41 -34.47
CA LYS A 416 -15.23 -5.14 -35.75
C LYS A 416 -13.97 -6.00 -35.83
N HIS A 417 -12.88 -5.57 -35.20
CA HIS A 417 -11.63 -6.33 -35.18
C HIS A 417 -11.68 -7.55 -34.25
N LEU A 418 -12.65 -7.61 -33.32
CA LEU A 418 -12.87 -8.81 -32.51
C LEU A 418 -13.33 -9.99 -33.35
N CYS A 419 -14.06 -9.76 -34.44
CA CYS A 419 -14.48 -10.84 -35.32
C CYS A 419 -13.29 -11.55 -35.95
N ASN A 420 -12.31 -10.79 -36.46
CA ASN A 420 -11.07 -11.37 -37.00
C ASN A 420 -10.30 -12.11 -35.91
N PHE A 421 -10.25 -11.56 -34.70
CA PHE A 421 -9.61 -12.23 -33.56
C PHE A 421 -10.30 -13.57 -33.22
N PHE A 422 -11.63 -13.60 -33.16
CA PHE A 422 -12.38 -14.82 -32.86
C PHE A 422 -12.25 -15.90 -33.93
N HIS A 423 -12.16 -15.51 -35.20
CA HIS A 423 -11.84 -16.42 -36.29
C HIS A 423 -10.45 -17.05 -36.10
N ASN A 424 -9.43 -16.22 -35.85
CA ASN A 424 -8.06 -16.68 -35.65
C ASN A 424 -7.90 -17.55 -34.39
N ALA A 425 -8.65 -17.25 -33.32
CA ALA A 425 -8.66 -18.01 -32.08
C ALA A 425 -9.49 -19.31 -32.18
N GLY A 426 -10.13 -19.59 -33.32
CA GLY A 426 -10.92 -20.81 -33.52
C GLY A 426 -12.21 -20.88 -32.68
N LEU A 427 -12.71 -19.75 -32.17
CA LEU A 427 -13.89 -19.70 -31.29
C LEU A 427 -15.18 -20.20 -31.97
N ARG A 428 -15.27 -20.14 -33.30
CA ARG A 428 -16.36 -20.76 -34.08
C ARG A 428 -16.38 -22.29 -34.00
N HIS A 429 -15.25 -22.92 -33.70
CA HIS A 429 -15.09 -24.39 -33.72
C HIS A 429 -14.89 -25.00 -32.34
N LEU A 430 -14.79 -24.17 -31.30
CA LEU A 430 -14.69 -24.62 -29.91
C LEU A 430 -16.06 -25.18 -29.44
N PRO A 431 -16.07 -26.22 -28.59
CA PRO A 431 -17.30 -26.82 -28.03
C PRO A 431 -17.87 -25.89 -26.95
N LEU A 432 -18.24 -24.69 -27.34
CA LEU A 432 -19.04 -23.76 -26.55
C LEU A 432 -20.41 -24.42 -26.35
N GLY A 433 -20.95 -24.43 -25.13
CA GLY A 433 -22.30 -24.93 -24.92
C GLY A 433 -23.30 -24.23 -25.86
N THR A 434 -24.39 -24.90 -26.25
CA THR A 434 -25.34 -24.44 -27.28
C THR A 434 -25.73 -22.96 -27.15
N ALA A 435 -25.98 -22.48 -25.93
CA ALA A 435 -26.31 -21.07 -25.66
C ALA A 435 -25.12 -20.11 -25.90
N ALA A 436 -23.92 -20.46 -25.47
CA ALA A 436 -22.74 -19.63 -25.67
C ALA A 436 -22.34 -19.57 -27.15
N HIS A 437 -22.45 -20.70 -27.86
CA HIS A 437 -22.22 -20.77 -29.30
C HIS A 437 -23.20 -19.89 -30.09
N HIS A 438 -24.48 -19.87 -29.70
CA HIS A 438 -25.50 -19.03 -30.33
C HIS A 438 -25.20 -17.54 -30.18
N GLU A 439 -24.91 -17.07 -28.96
CA GLU A 439 -24.62 -15.65 -28.71
C GLU A 439 -23.31 -15.19 -29.37
N VAL A 440 -22.26 -16.01 -29.36
CA VAL A 440 -21.00 -15.71 -30.08
C VAL A 440 -21.26 -15.65 -31.59
N SER A 441 -22.06 -16.56 -32.15
CA SER A 441 -22.41 -16.54 -33.58
C SER A 441 -23.26 -15.31 -33.94
N LYS A 442 -24.21 -14.94 -33.08
CA LYS A 442 -25.00 -13.71 -33.23
C LYS A 442 -24.11 -12.47 -33.22
N PHE A 443 -23.15 -12.40 -32.30
CA PHE A 443 -22.18 -11.31 -32.24
C PHE A 443 -21.35 -11.21 -33.53
N ILE A 444 -20.81 -12.33 -34.01
CA ILE A 444 -20.02 -12.37 -35.25
C ILE A 444 -20.88 -11.93 -36.45
N ASN A 445 -22.11 -12.43 -36.55
CA ASN A 445 -23.03 -12.09 -37.64
C ASN A 445 -23.38 -10.60 -37.68
N ILE A 446 -23.40 -9.89 -36.55
CA ILE A 446 -23.65 -8.44 -36.53
C ILE A 446 -22.58 -7.70 -37.32
N PHE A 447 -21.32 -8.12 -37.26
CA PHE A 447 -20.22 -7.47 -37.96
C PHE A 447 -19.92 -8.04 -39.34
N GLU A 448 -20.31 -9.30 -39.62
CA GLU A 448 -20.25 -9.84 -40.99
C GLU A 448 -21.29 -9.16 -41.91
N ASN A 449 -22.34 -8.57 -41.33
CA ASN A 449 -23.40 -7.85 -42.06
C ASN A 449 -23.28 -6.32 -42.04
N LEU A 450 -22.23 -5.77 -41.40
CA LEU A 450 -21.88 -4.33 -41.38
C LEU A 450 -20.70 -4.06 -42.30
#